data_AF-A0A7X5YGB3-F1
#
_entry.id   AF-A0A7X5YGB3-F1
#
_cell.length_a   1.000
_cell.length_b   1.000
_cell.length_c   1.000
_cell.angle_alpha   90.00
_cell.angle_beta   90.00
_cell.angle_gamma   90.00
#
_symmetry.space_group_name_H-M   'P 1'
#
loop_
_entity.id
_entity.type
_entity.pdbx_description
1 polymer ?
#
loop_
_entity_poly.entity_id
_entity_poly.type
_entity_poly.pdbx_seq_one_letter_code
_entity_poly.pdbx_strand_id
1 'polypeptide(L)'
;MKRNNNEVKVVPPVLQGVETGNELFSELLVNDDEVDRRSFSREVVDGVDLSEVNVSSCVFDHVSFPGCRFRESRLTDVLFENCDLSNVDLSGSVLFRVEFRSCKLMGTNLSDGVLNNVLFRHCNARYMNLSMGRLKQVLFAHGDMQGSALESCRLEAVAFDTCSLVEAEFSRTSLKGIDLTSSRLEGLRLGVGDLRGVIVSPVQALDLTRYLGLVVKDV
;
A
#
# COMPACT_ATOMS: atom_id res chain seq x y z
N MET A 1 28.97 12.03 -1.15
CA MET A 1 27.70 12.30 -0.42
C MET A 1 27.36 11.06 0.39
N LYS A 2 27.25 11.18 1.72
CA LYS A 2 26.80 10.07 2.56
C LYS A 2 25.32 9.82 2.23
N ARG A 3 24.98 8.65 1.69
CA ARG A 3 23.58 8.20 1.59
C ARG A 3 22.99 8.30 2.99
N ASN A 4 21.96 9.12 3.15
CA ASN A 4 21.25 9.22 4.40
C ASN A 4 20.42 7.95 4.51
N ASN A 5 20.98 6.92 5.15
CA ASN A 5 20.47 5.55 5.18
C ASN A 5 19.30 5.44 6.17
N ASN A 6 18.30 6.31 6.05
CA ASN A 6 17.02 6.20 6.77
C ASN A 6 16.17 5.14 6.06
N GLU A 7 16.67 3.92 6.04
CA GLU A 7 15.97 2.76 5.54
C GLU A 7 14.75 2.53 6.44
N VAL A 8 13.56 2.61 5.86
CA VAL A 8 12.32 2.37 6.58
C VAL A 8 12.30 0.91 7.03
N LYS A 9 12.38 0.70 8.35
CA LYS A 9 12.29 -0.64 8.94
C LYS A 9 10.83 -1.01 9.14
N VAL A 10 10.37 -1.98 8.36
CA VAL A 10 9.07 -2.64 8.51
C VAL A 10 9.24 -3.90 9.35
N VAL A 11 8.44 -4.05 10.40
CA VAL A 11 8.39 -5.29 11.18
C VAL A 11 7.50 -6.29 10.43
N PRO A 12 8.00 -7.49 10.08
CA PRO A 12 7.24 -8.48 9.33
C PRO A 12 6.13 -9.14 10.19
N PRO A 13 5.14 -9.79 9.55
CA PRO A 13 4.12 -10.61 10.19
C PRO A 13 4.70 -11.70 11.09
N VAL A 14 4.05 -11.94 12.23
CA VAL A 14 4.33 -13.07 13.12
C VAL A 14 3.40 -14.24 12.75
N LEU A 15 3.94 -15.19 11.97
CA LEU A 15 3.20 -16.32 11.38
C LEU A 15 3.51 -17.67 12.04
N GLN A 16 3.94 -17.67 13.31
CA GLN A 16 4.22 -18.92 14.02
C GLN A 16 2.90 -19.64 14.35
N GLY A 17 2.87 -20.96 14.10
CA GLY A 17 1.69 -21.78 14.40
C GLY A 17 0.55 -21.65 13.39
N VAL A 18 0.80 -21.08 12.20
CA VAL A 18 -0.15 -21.14 11.09
C VAL A 18 -0.43 -22.60 10.73
N GLU A 19 -1.70 -22.97 10.75
CA GLU A 19 -2.18 -24.29 10.40
C GLU A 19 -2.55 -24.33 8.91
N THR A 20 -2.13 -25.41 8.24
CA THR A 20 -2.58 -25.70 6.87
C THR A 20 -3.80 -26.62 6.96
N GLY A 21 -4.88 -26.22 6.31
CA GLY A 21 -6.14 -26.96 6.29
C GLY A 21 -6.75 -26.94 4.89
N ASN A 22 -7.84 -27.69 4.74
CA ASN A 22 -8.66 -27.69 3.51
C ASN A 22 -9.90 -26.78 3.66
N GLU A 23 -10.01 -26.07 4.78
CA GLU A 23 -11.09 -25.13 5.04
C GLU A 23 -10.96 -23.94 4.08
N LEU A 24 -12.06 -23.57 3.42
CA LEU A 24 -12.10 -22.38 2.58
C LEU A 24 -12.27 -21.15 3.47
N PHE A 25 -11.68 -20.02 3.07
CA PHE A 25 -11.81 -18.79 3.83
C PHE A 25 -13.30 -18.39 3.96
N SER A 26 -14.06 -18.51 2.87
CA SER A 26 -15.50 -18.20 2.84
C SER A 26 -16.35 -19.03 3.79
N GLU A 27 -15.92 -20.25 4.14
CA GLU A 27 -16.69 -21.15 5.02
C GLU A 27 -16.56 -20.77 6.49
N LEU A 28 -15.38 -20.27 6.90
CA LEU A 28 -15.11 -19.88 8.29
C LEU A 28 -15.93 -18.65 8.71
N LEU A 29 -16.20 -17.77 7.76
CA LEU A 29 -16.89 -16.50 7.96
C LEU A 29 -18.41 -16.63 8.13
N VAL A 30 -18.97 -17.80 7.84
CA VAL A 30 -20.39 -18.08 8.10
C VAL A 30 -20.68 -18.10 9.61
N ASN A 31 -19.67 -18.38 10.43
CA ASN A 31 -19.84 -18.67 11.85
C ASN A 31 -19.06 -17.74 12.78
N ASP A 32 -18.08 -16.98 12.29
CA ASP A 32 -17.23 -16.12 13.10
C ASP A 32 -16.70 -14.92 12.31
N ASP A 33 -16.58 -13.78 12.98
CA ASP A 33 -15.93 -12.57 12.46
C ASP A 33 -14.42 -12.59 12.73
N GLU A 34 -13.90 -13.67 13.33
CA GLU A 34 -12.49 -13.88 13.64
C GLU A 34 -11.90 -15.09 12.87
N VAL A 35 -10.76 -14.86 12.22
CA VAL A 35 -9.97 -15.91 11.57
C VAL A 35 -8.53 -15.82 12.03
N ASP A 36 -8.08 -16.82 12.78
CA ASP A 36 -6.75 -16.84 13.42
C ASP A 36 -5.91 -18.04 12.97
N ARG A 37 -4.62 -17.80 12.67
CA ARG A 37 -3.60 -18.84 12.42
C ARG A 37 -3.97 -19.84 11.33
N ARG A 38 -4.55 -19.36 10.23
CA ARG A 38 -4.90 -20.18 9.06
C ARG A 38 -4.08 -19.86 7.82
N SER A 39 -3.90 -20.87 6.98
CA SER A 39 -3.35 -20.71 5.64
C SER A 39 -4.40 -21.10 4.60
N PHE A 40 -4.64 -20.18 3.67
CA PHE A 40 -5.57 -20.31 2.56
C PHE A 40 -4.79 -20.28 1.26
N SER A 41 -5.07 -21.21 0.36
CA SER A 41 -4.34 -21.24 -0.91
C SER A 41 -5.20 -21.60 -2.10
N ARG A 42 -4.96 -20.90 -3.22
CA ARG A 42 -5.54 -21.20 -4.54
C ARG A 42 -7.07 -21.26 -4.56
N GLU A 43 -7.71 -20.34 -3.86
CA GLU A 43 -9.16 -20.20 -3.85
C GLU A 43 -9.64 -18.87 -4.45
N VAL A 44 -10.93 -18.80 -4.75
CA VAL A 44 -11.62 -17.59 -5.20
C VAL A 44 -12.74 -17.30 -4.22
N VAL A 45 -12.65 -16.16 -3.54
CA VAL A 45 -13.65 -15.66 -2.61
C VAL A 45 -14.40 -14.54 -3.32
N ASP A 46 -15.61 -14.82 -3.79
CA ASP A 46 -16.35 -13.93 -4.69
C ASP A 46 -17.50 -13.22 -3.99
N GLY A 47 -17.51 -11.89 -4.03
CA GLY A 47 -18.63 -11.05 -3.62
C GLY A 47 -18.97 -11.09 -2.13
N VAL A 48 -18.07 -11.60 -1.27
CA VAL A 48 -18.33 -11.74 0.16
C VAL A 48 -18.15 -10.40 0.87
N ASP A 49 -19.07 -10.07 1.77
CA ASP A 49 -18.90 -8.95 2.69
C ASP A 49 -18.12 -9.44 3.92
N LEU A 50 -16.93 -8.87 4.07
CA LEU A 50 -15.91 -9.16 5.07
C LEU A 50 -15.62 -7.88 5.86
N SER A 51 -16.58 -6.95 5.87
CA SER A 51 -16.46 -5.73 6.65
C SER A 51 -16.37 -6.09 8.14
N GLU A 52 -15.55 -5.34 8.88
CA GLU A 52 -15.31 -5.51 10.33
C GLU A 52 -14.65 -6.83 10.76
N VAL A 53 -14.32 -7.72 9.82
CA VAL A 53 -13.63 -8.99 10.12
C VAL A 53 -12.28 -8.75 10.81
N ASN A 54 -11.94 -9.62 11.74
CA ASN A 54 -10.63 -9.69 12.37
C ASN A 54 -9.86 -10.89 11.81
N VAL A 55 -8.77 -10.64 11.11
CA VAL A 55 -7.88 -11.69 10.60
C VAL A 55 -6.52 -11.55 11.26
N SER A 56 -6.09 -12.58 11.98
CA SER A 56 -4.81 -12.61 12.69
C SER A 56 -3.92 -13.77 12.29
N SER A 57 -2.62 -13.51 12.14
CA SER A 57 -1.62 -14.55 11.90
C SER A 57 -1.97 -15.46 10.72
N CYS A 58 -2.49 -14.92 9.62
CA CYS A 58 -2.95 -15.71 8.47
C CYS A 58 -2.06 -15.56 7.25
N VAL A 59 -2.08 -16.59 6.39
CA VAL A 59 -1.43 -16.59 5.08
C VAL A 59 -2.47 -16.80 3.99
N PHE A 60 -2.44 -15.95 2.98
CA PHE A 60 -3.20 -16.11 1.74
C PHE A 60 -2.21 -16.27 0.59
N ASP A 61 -2.20 -17.44 -0.06
CA ASP A 61 -1.30 -17.75 -1.18
C ASP A 61 -2.09 -18.04 -2.46
N HIS A 62 -1.93 -17.22 -3.49
CA HIS A 62 -2.70 -17.34 -4.75
C HIS A 62 -4.23 -17.27 -4.56
N VAL A 63 -4.72 -16.44 -3.63
CA VAL A 63 -6.15 -16.24 -3.38
C VAL A 63 -6.66 -15.03 -4.14
N SER A 64 -7.86 -15.11 -4.72
CA SER A 64 -8.52 -14.01 -5.41
C SER A 64 -9.77 -13.56 -4.66
N PHE A 65 -9.97 -12.25 -4.53
CA PHE A 65 -11.09 -11.65 -3.79
C PHE A 65 -12.01 -10.78 -4.67
N PRO A 66 -12.48 -11.26 -5.84
CA PRO A 66 -13.31 -10.43 -6.71
C PRO A 66 -14.58 -9.99 -5.99
N GLY A 67 -14.92 -8.70 -6.11
CA GLY A 67 -16.15 -8.16 -5.52
C GLY A 67 -16.23 -8.15 -3.99
N CYS A 68 -15.20 -8.64 -3.28
CA CYS A 68 -15.18 -8.66 -1.82
C CYS A 68 -15.00 -7.26 -1.22
N ARG A 69 -15.51 -7.09 0.01
CA ARG A 69 -15.41 -5.84 0.79
C ARG A 69 -14.88 -6.17 2.16
N PHE A 70 -13.81 -5.50 2.57
CA PHE A 70 -13.17 -5.65 3.87
C PHE A 70 -13.23 -4.35 4.68
N ARG A 71 -14.31 -3.56 4.55
CA ARG A 71 -14.37 -2.21 5.15
C ARG A 71 -14.22 -2.29 6.66
N GLU A 72 -13.43 -1.40 7.24
CA GLU A 72 -13.25 -1.33 8.70
C GLU A 72 -12.71 -2.64 9.35
N SER A 73 -12.20 -3.57 8.53
CA SER A 73 -11.58 -4.81 9.01
C SER A 73 -10.27 -4.57 9.74
N ARG A 74 -9.83 -5.55 10.52
CA ARG A 74 -8.52 -5.56 11.17
C ARG A 74 -7.70 -6.74 10.67
N LEU A 75 -6.57 -6.44 10.04
CA LEU A 75 -5.62 -7.43 9.55
C LEU A 75 -4.34 -7.31 10.36
N THR A 76 -4.03 -8.31 11.18
CA THR A 76 -2.84 -8.33 12.04
C THR A 76 -1.98 -9.54 11.69
N ASP A 77 -0.69 -9.33 11.45
CA ASP A 77 0.21 -10.45 11.11
C ASP A 77 -0.27 -11.26 9.89
N VAL A 78 -0.63 -10.58 8.81
CA VAL A 78 -1.16 -11.23 7.60
C VAL A 78 -0.15 -11.16 6.46
N LEU A 79 0.04 -12.28 5.75
CA LEU A 79 0.77 -12.34 4.50
C LEU A 79 -0.18 -12.63 3.34
N PHE A 80 -0.25 -11.72 2.38
CA PHE A 80 -0.82 -11.95 1.05
C PHE A 80 0.32 -12.19 0.06
N GLU A 81 0.38 -13.39 -0.51
CA GLU A 81 1.37 -13.80 -1.49
C GLU A 81 0.67 -14.19 -2.79
N ASN A 82 1.07 -13.58 -3.91
CA ASN A 82 0.49 -13.83 -5.24
C ASN A 82 -1.04 -13.68 -5.32
N CYS A 83 -1.64 -12.86 -4.45
CA CYS A 83 -3.10 -12.69 -4.37
C CYS A 83 -3.60 -11.62 -5.36
N ASP A 84 -4.89 -11.72 -5.70
CA ASP A 84 -5.60 -10.70 -6.47
C ASP A 84 -6.65 -10.00 -5.59
N LEU A 85 -6.33 -8.77 -5.18
CA LEU A 85 -7.22 -7.89 -4.42
C LEU A 85 -7.67 -6.68 -5.27
N SER A 86 -7.66 -6.82 -6.60
CA SER A 86 -8.05 -5.74 -7.50
C SER A 86 -9.49 -5.28 -7.22
N ASN A 87 -9.69 -3.97 -7.07
CA ASN A 87 -10.97 -3.32 -6.72
C ASN A 87 -11.58 -3.73 -5.37
N VAL A 88 -10.85 -4.44 -4.52
CA VAL A 88 -11.30 -4.74 -3.16
C VAL A 88 -11.39 -3.46 -2.34
N ASP A 89 -12.45 -3.34 -1.54
CA ASP A 89 -12.66 -2.20 -0.67
C ASP A 89 -12.22 -2.50 0.77
N LEU A 90 -11.04 -2.00 1.15
CA LEU A 90 -10.44 -1.99 2.48
C LEU A 90 -10.53 -0.59 3.13
N SER A 91 -11.53 0.22 2.78
CA SER A 91 -11.70 1.55 3.36
C SER A 91 -11.86 1.48 4.88
N GLY A 92 -11.15 2.33 5.61
CA GLY A 92 -11.20 2.41 7.07
C GLY A 92 -10.52 1.24 7.80
N SER A 93 -9.95 0.27 7.09
CA SER A 93 -9.33 -0.90 7.71
C SER A 93 -8.05 -0.56 8.48
N VAL A 94 -7.74 -1.38 9.48
CA VAL A 94 -6.51 -1.31 10.25
C VAL A 94 -5.59 -2.47 9.87
N LEU A 95 -4.41 -2.15 9.34
CA LEU A 95 -3.40 -3.13 8.95
C LEU A 95 -2.18 -2.99 9.87
N PHE A 96 -1.83 -4.07 10.56
CA PHE A 96 -0.69 -4.12 11.47
C PHE A 96 0.22 -5.31 11.18
N ARG A 97 1.49 -5.06 10.82
CA ARG A 97 2.43 -6.12 10.39
C ARG A 97 1.85 -6.96 9.26
N VAL A 98 1.52 -6.31 8.15
CA VAL A 98 0.92 -6.95 6.96
C VAL A 98 1.89 -6.86 5.78
N GLU A 99 2.01 -7.92 5.00
CA GLU A 99 2.77 -7.89 3.76
C GLU A 99 1.93 -8.31 2.55
N PHE A 100 2.06 -7.53 1.48
CA PHE A 100 1.60 -7.87 0.14
C PHE A 100 2.83 -8.16 -0.72
N ARG A 101 2.96 -9.40 -1.19
CA ARG A 101 4.06 -9.86 -2.05
C ARG A 101 3.51 -10.31 -3.39
N SER A 102 3.98 -9.70 -4.47
CA SER A 102 3.58 -10.06 -5.84
C SER A 102 2.05 -10.03 -6.06
N CYS A 103 1.35 -9.15 -5.34
CA CYS A 103 -0.11 -9.05 -5.40
C CYS A 103 -0.58 -8.08 -6.51
N LYS A 104 -1.78 -8.32 -7.01
CA LYS A 104 -2.52 -7.33 -7.79
C LYS A 104 -3.42 -6.54 -6.84
N LEU A 105 -3.20 -5.23 -6.81
CA LEU A 105 -3.88 -4.25 -5.97
C LEU A 105 -4.48 -3.12 -6.83
N MET A 106 -4.81 -3.44 -8.08
CA MET A 106 -5.28 -2.42 -9.02
C MET A 106 -6.64 -1.90 -8.57
N GLY A 107 -6.75 -0.58 -8.36
CA GLY A 107 -8.00 0.04 -7.90
C GLY A 107 -8.41 -0.35 -6.47
N THR A 108 -7.57 -1.05 -5.70
CA THR A 108 -7.87 -1.38 -4.30
C THR A 108 -8.07 -0.10 -3.49
N ASN A 109 -9.13 -0.04 -2.69
CA ASN A 109 -9.43 1.11 -1.87
C ASN A 109 -8.98 0.88 -0.42
N LEU A 110 -8.02 1.66 0.06
CA LEU A 110 -7.51 1.73 1.43
C LEU A 110 -7.69 3.14 2.01
N SER A 111 -8.67 3.92 1.49
CA SER A 111 -8.96 5.26 2.00
C SER A 111 -9.30 5.21 3.48
N ASP A 112 -8.91 6.26 4.23
CA ASP A 112 -9.12 6.36 5.68
C ASP A 112 -8.47 5.23 6.51
N GLY A 113 -7.67 4.37 5.88
CA GLY A 113 -7.02 3.23 6.53
C GLY A 113 -5.88 3.64 7.47
N VAL A 114 -5.61 2.77 8.45
CA VAL A 114 -4.48 2.90 9.38
C VAL A 114 -3.50 1.77 9.11
N LEU A 115 -2.34 2.10 8.53
CA LEU A 115 -1.31 1.14 8.16
C LEU A 115 -0.11 1.32 9.07
N ASN A 116 0.27 0.26 9.79
CA ASN A 116 1.42 0.27 10.69
C ASN A 116 2.29 -0.97 10.48
N ASN A 117 3.55 -0.78 10.08
CA ASN A 117 4.45 -1.87 9.69
C ASN A 117 3.86 -2.67 8.50
N VAL A 118 3.72 -2.01 7.35
CA VAL A 118 3.16 -2.64 6.14
C VAL A 118 4.17 -2.65 5.00
N LEU A 119 4.33 -3.80 4.34
CA LEU A 119 5.17 -3.95 3.15
C LEU A 119 4.31 -4.22 1.92
N PHE A 120 4.55 -3.47 0.86
CA PHE A 120 4.08 -3.77 -0.48
C PHE A 120 5.29 -4.04 -1.37
N ARG A 121 5.51 -5.30 -1.76
CA ARG A 121 6.67 -5.70 -2.56
C ARG A 121 6.23 -6.33 -3.88
N HIS A 122 6.79 -5.85 -4.99
CA HIS A 122 6.48 -6.36 -6.34
C HIS A 122 4.98 -6.35 -6.70
N CYS A 123 4.23 -5.40 -6.13
CA CYS A 123 2.78 -5.32 -6.34
C CYS A 123 2.45 -4.45 -7.56
N ASN A 124 1.38 -4.83 -8.28
CA ASN A 124 0.71 -3.93 -9.22
C ASN A 124 -0.40 -3.19 -8.47
N ALA A 125 -0.10 -2.00 -7.98
CA ALA A 125 -0.97 -1.15 -7.17
C ALA A 125 -1.47 0.10 -7.93
N ARG A 126 -1.57 0.02 -9.27
CA ARG A 126 -2.10 1.11 -10.10
C ARG A 126 -3.49 1.52 -9.63
N TYR A 127 -3.74 2.82 -9.56
CA TYR A 127 -5.02 3.39 -9.13
C TYR A 127 -5.47 2.99 -7.71
N MET A 128 -4.59 2.41 -6.90
CA MET A 128 -4.87 2.16 -5.48
C MET A 128 -5.14 3.48 -4.76
N ASN A 129 -6.16 3.51 -3.91
CA ASN A 129 -6.53 4.69 -3.14
C ASN A 129 -6.09 4.53 -1.68
N LEU A 130 -5.24 5.43 -1.18
CA LEU A 130 -4.79 5.52 0.21
C LEU A 130 -5.21 6.85 0.85
N SER A 131 -6.05 7.64 0.17
CA SER A 131 -6.38 9.02 0.56
C SER A 131 -6.90 9.08 2.00
N MET A 132 -6.56 10.16 2.71
CA MET A 132 -6.88 10.37 4.14
C MET A 132 -6.23 9.34 5.10
N GLY A 133 -5.40 8.42 4.59
CA GLY A 133 -4.80 7.35 5.38
C GLY A 133 -3.71 7.82 6.35
N ARG A 134 -3.48 7.02 7.39
CA ARG A 134 -2.38 7.17 8.35
C ARG A 134 -1.38 6.04 8.17
N LEU A 135 -0.22 6.34 7.59
CA LEU A 135 0.81 5.36 7.26
C LEU A 135 2.01 5.57 8.17
N LYS A 136 2.34 4.54 8.96
CA LYS A 136 3.51 4.50 9.84
C LYS A 136 4.37 3.26 9.54
N GLN A 137 5.66 3.46 9.28
CA GLN A 137 6.57 2.36 8.92
C GLN A 137 6.03 1.55 7.73
N VAL A 138 5.80 2.22 6.61
CA VAL A 138 5.28 1.58 5.38
C VAL A 138 6.32 1.63 4.28
N LEU A 139 6.58 0.49 3.65
CA LEU A 139 7.51 0.40 2.52
C LEU A 139 6.77 -0.08 1.28
N PHE A 140 6.80 0.73 0.22
CA PHE A 140 6.48 0.31 -1.14
C PHE A 140 7.80 0.01 -1.85
N ALA A 141 8.00 -1.22 -2.32
CA ALA A 141 9.24 -1.68 -2.92
C ALA A 141 8.98 -2.37 -4.27
N HIS A 142 9.61 -1.88 -5.33
CA HIS A 142 9.55 -2.46 -6.68
C HIS A 142 8.11 -2.63 -7.21
N GLY A 143 7.21 -1.70 -6.85
CA GLY A 143 5.80 -1.74 -7.22
C GLY A 143 5.43 -0.74 -8.31
N ASP A 144 4.30 -0.99 -8.96
CA ASP A 144 3.69 -0.03 -9.87
C ASP A 144 2.50 0.66 -9.18
N MET A 145 2.63 1.96 -8.91
CA MET A 145 1.65 2.79 -8.24
C MET A 145 1.17 3.91 -9.18
N GLN A 146 1.14 3.65 -10.49
CA GLN A 146 0.66 4.63 -11.45
C GLN A 146 -0.78 5.06 -11.11
N GLY A 147 -1.00 6.38 -11.03
CA GLY A 147 -2.32 6.96 -10.75
C GLY A 147 -2.87 6.66 -9.36
N SER A 148 -2.07 6.11 -8.43
CA SER A 148 -2.51 5.89 -7.05
C SER A 148 -2.79 7.21 -6.34
N ALA A 149 -3.80 7.23 -5.48
CA ALA A 149 -4.19 8.41 -4.73
C ALA A 149 -3.65 8.34 -3.29
N LEU A 150 -2.84 9.32 -2.90
CA LEU A 150 -2.30 9.49 -1.55
C LEU A 150 -2.58 10.93 -1.07
N GLU A 151 -3.77 11.44 -1.36
CA GLU A 151 -4.19 12.79 -0.99
C GLU A 151 -4.45 12.88 0.52
N SER A 152 -4.01 13.97 1.17
CA SER A 152 -4.26 14.25 2.59
C SER A 152 -3.81 13.15 3.57
N CYS A 153 -2.76 12.41 3.24
CA CYS A 153 -2.21 11.34 4.08
C CYS A 153 -1.30 11.88 5.19
N ARG A 154 -1.27 11.17 6.33
CA ARG A 154 -0.22 11.34 7.34
C ARG A 154 0.84 10.26 7.17
N LEU A 155 2.06 10.67 6.79
CA LEU A 155 3.19 9.76 6.57
C LEU A 155 4.22 9.87 7.71
N GLU A 156 4.57 8.76 8.35
CA GLU A 156 5.63 8.65 9.36
C GLU A 156 6.54 7.46 9.04
N ALA A 157 7.80 7.69 8.67
CA ALA A 157 8.71 6.65 8.20
C ALA A 157 8.11 5.83 7.04
N VAL A 158 7.84 6.50 5.92
CA VAL A 158 7.31 5.87 4.69
C VAL A 158 8.34 6.00 3.58
N ALA A 159 8.50 4.96 2.75
CA ALA A 159 9.43 4.94 1.63
C ALA A 159 8.81 4.34 0.36
N PHE A 160 9.25 4.87 -0.78
CA PHE A 160 8.93 4.40 -2.12
C PHE A 160 10.22 4.01 -2.83
N ASP A 161 10.64 2.75 -2.66
CA ASP A 161 11.86 2.23 -3.26
C ASP A 161 11.58 1.65 -4.64
N THR A 162 12.16 2.25 -5.67
CA THR A 162 12.13 1.73 -7.04
C THR A 162 10.68 1.52 -7.52
N CYS A 163 9.82 2.50 -7.26
CA CYS A 163 8.40 2.46 -7.61
C CYS A 163 8.10 3.29 -8.86
N SER A 164 7.05 2.92 -9.59
CA SER A 164 6.43 3.81 -10.56
C SER A 164 5.37 4.66 -9.85
N LEU A 165 5.61 5.95 -9.68
CA LEU A 165 4.65 6.92 -9.13
C LEU A 165 4.11 7.85 -10.23
N VAL A 166 4.09 7.35 -11.46
CA VAL A 166 3.59 8.09 -12.62
C VAL A 166 2.15 8.52 -12.35
N GLU A 167 1.84 9.80 -12.50
CA GLU A 167 0.51 10.37 -12.25
C GLU A 167 -0.07 10.13 -10.84
N ALA A 168 0.74 9.69 -9.86
CA ALA A 168 0.29 9.52 -8.49
C ALA A 168 -0.04 10.88 -7.85
N GLU A 169 -1.02 10.91 -6.96
CA GLU A 169 -1.54 12.12 -6.32
C GLU A 169 -1.08 12.22 -4.86
N PHE A 170 -0.42 13.32 -4.49
CA PHE A 170 0.08 13.60 -3.16
C PHE A 170 -0.36 14.99 -2.64
N SER A 171 -1.38 15.61 -3.25
CA SER A 171 -1.90 16.89 -2.77
C SER A 171 -2.26 16.82 -1.28
N ARG A 172 -1.86 17.85 -0.53
CA ARG A 172 -2.07 17.93 0.93
C ARG A 172 -1.34 16.84 1.74
N THR A 173 -0.34 16.18 1.15
CA THR A 173 0.50 15.18 1.80
C THR A 173 1.95 15.64 1.83
N SER A 174 2.46 15.96 3.02
CA SER A 174 3.85 16.40 3.20
C SER A 174 4.85 15.31 2.79
N LEU A 175 5.67 15.58 1.77
CA LEU A 175 6.75 14.68 1.33
C LEU A 175 8.11 14.96 1.99
N LYS A 176 8.13 15.76 3.07
CA LYS A 176 9.36 16.14 3.77
C LYS A 176 10.16 14.91 4.20
N GLY A 177 11.39 14.80 3.69
CA GLY A 177 12.34 13.74 4.02
C GLY A 177 12.11 12.43 3.25
N ILE A 178 11.11 12.36 2.38
CA ILE A 178 10.89 11.20 1.51
C ILE A 178 11.88 11.28 0.35
N ASP A 179 12.60 10.17 0.12
CA ASP A 179 13.50 9.99 -1.01
C ASP A 179 12.77 9.33 -2.17
N LEU A 180 12.66 10.07 -3.27
CA LEU A 180 12.04 9.63 -4.51
C LEU A 180 13.06 9.39 -5.63
N THR A 181 14.37 9.46 -5.33
CA THR A 181 15.44 9.41 -6.33
C THR A 181 15.49 8.09 -7.12
N SER A 182 15.00 6.99 -6.55
CA SER A 182 14.91 5.68 -7.23
C SER A 182 13.59 5.46 -7.98
N SER A 183 12.61 6.35 -7.82
CA SER A 183 11.24 6.17 -8.34
C SER A 183 10.96 7.04 -9.57
N ARG A 184 10.00 6.62 -10.40
CA ARG A 184 9.54 7.40 -11.58
C ARG A 184 8.42 8.35 -11.18
N LEU A 185 8.52 9.62 -11.55
CA LEU A 185 7.64 10.70 -11.07
C LEU A 185 6.91 11.45 -12.20
N GLU A 186 6.89 10.90 -13.42
CA GLU A 186 6.27 11.57 -14.57
C GLU A 186 4.80 11.87 -14.27
N GLY A 187 4.35 13.12 -14.46
CA GLY A 187 2.96 13.46 -14.18
C GLY A 187 2.52 13.44 -12.70
N LEU A 188 3.42 13.14 -11.74
CA LEU A 188 3.17 13.18 -10.29
C LEU A 188 2.46 14.47 -9.91
N ARG A 189 1.33 14.40 -9.21
CA ARG A 189 0.47 15.53 -8.82
C ARG A 189 0.61 15.85 -7.34
N LEU A 190 0.76 17.12 -6.99
CA LEU A 190 0.95 17.60 -5.62
C LEU A 190 0.86 19.14 -5.58
N GLY A 191 0.71 19.72 -4.38
CA GLY A 191 0.81 21.16 -4.16
C GLY A 191 2.24 21.63 -3.87
N VAL A 192 2.51 22.93 -4.07
CA VAL A 192 3.82 23.54 -3.78
C VAL A 192 4.27 23.32 -2.33
N GLY A 193 3.33 23.32 -1.39
CA GLY A 193 3.62 23.07 0.03
C GLY A 193 4.13 21.66 0.29
N ASP A 194 3.70 20.69 -0.51
CA ASP A 194 4.01 19.26 -0.34
C ASP A 194 5.45 18.94 -0.77
N LEU A 195 6.04 19.75 -1.67
CA LEU A 195 7.43 19.61 -2.15
C LEU A 195 8.49 19.85 -1.08
N ARG A 196 8.15 20.54 0.01
CA ARG A 196 9.17 21.06 0.93
C ARG A 196 9.96 19.93 1.59
N GLY A 197 11.21 19.78 1.18
CA GLY A 197 12.15 18.81 1.77
C GLY A 197 12.04 17.40 1.20
N VAL A 198 11.31 17.20 0.10
CA VAL A 198 11.41 15.96 -0.68
C VAL A 198 12.82 15.83 -1.25
N ILE A 199 13.34 14.61 -1.30
CA ILE A 199 14.66 14.31 -1.86
C ILE A 199 14.45 13.74 -3.26
N VAL A 200 15.01 14.41 -4.26
CA VAL A 200 14.85 14.09 -5.69
C VAL A 200 16.18 14.22 -6.42
N SER A 201 16.29 13.56 -7.58
CA SER A 201 17.44 13.69 -8.47
C SER A 201 17.42 15.04 -9.20
N PRO A 202 18.53 15.48 -9.82
CA PRO A 202 18.55 16.71 -10.62
C PRO A 202 17.52 16.72 -11.76
N VAL A 203 17.32 15.57 -12.41
CA VAL A 203 16.34 15.44 -13.51
C VAL A 203 14.91 15.57 -12.98
N GLN A 204 14.61 14.86 -11.88
CA GLN A 204 13.30 14.99 -11.22
C GLN A 204 13.05 16.41 -10.72
N ALA A 205 14.07 17.11 -10.23
CA ALA A 205 13.94 18.50 -9.80
C ALA A 205 13.52 19.42 -10.96
N LEU A 206 14.03 19.19 -12.17
CA LEU A 206 13.59 19.91 -13.37
C LEU A 206 12.12 19.63 -13.68
N ASP A 207 11.68 18.38 -13.63
CA ASP A 207 10.27 18.00 -13.86
C ASP A 207 9.31 18.67 -12.85
N LEU A 208 9.77 18.86 -11.61
CA LEU A 208 8.98 19.48 -10.55
C LEU A 208 8.94 21.01 -10.61
N THR A 209 9.74 21.67 -11.45
CA THR A 209 9.72 23.14 -11.61
C THR A 209 8.36 23.67 -12.07
N ARG A 210 7.57 22.85 -12.78
CA ARG A 210 6.20 23.18 -13.20
C ARG A 210 5.28 23.55 -12.03
N TYR A 211 5.51 22.97 -10.85
CA TYR A 211 4.74 23.28 -9.66
C TYR A 211 5.07 24.67 -9.10
N LEU A 212 6.29 25.16 -9.36
CA LEU A 212 6.74 26.47 -8.91
C LEU A 212 6.27 27.62 -9.83
N GLY A 213 5.53 27.32 -10.90
CA GLY A 213 5.09 28.31 -11.89
C GLY A 213 6.22 28.88 -12.75
N LEU A 214 7.36 28.16 -12.84
CA LEU A 214 8.52 28.59 -13.62
C LEU A 214 8.29 28.34 -15.11
N VAL A 215 8.81 29.24 -15.95
CA VAL A 215 8.90 29.05 -17.40
C VAL A 215 10.32 28.62 -17.74
N VAL A 216 10.50 27.35 -18.11
CA VAL A 216 11.78 26.80 -18.56
C VAL A 216 11.90 27.03 -20.06
N LYS A 217 13.03 27.59 -20.51
CA LYS A 217 13.36 27.76 -21.93
C LYS A 217 14.61 26.94 -22.24
N ASP A 218 14.56 26.18 -23.33
CA ASP A 218 15.77 25.58 -23.90
C ASP A 218 16.59 26.69 -24.54
N VAL A 219 17.82 26.89 -24.02
CA VAL A 219 18.83 27.80 -24.59
C VAL A 219 19.72 27.09 -25.58
#